data_AF-X1G051-F1
#
_entry.id   AF-X1G051-F1
#
_cell.length_a   1.000
_cell.length_b   1.000
_cell.length_c   1.000
_cell.angle_alpha   90.00
_cell.angle_beta   90.00
_cell.angle_gamma   90.00
#
_symmetry.space_group_name_H-M   'P 1'
#
loop_
_entity.id
_entity.type
_entity.pdbx_description
1 polymer ?
#
loop_
_entity_poly.entity_id
_entity_poly.type
_entity_poly.pdbx_seq_one_letter_code
_entity_poly.pdbx_strand_id
1 'polypeptide(L)'
;MEVDRQRTNLDRFELFFPEKRQFFLENSDLFASLGTENIRPFFSRRIGLSNPVQAGARLSGQLGENWRIGLMNIQTGTKNDTRAANFGVAVIQRQIFSRSNITAFMINKQITSPMAGEDISDSG
;
A
#
# COMPACT_ATOMS: atom_id res chain seq x y z
N MET A 1 25.21 -20.40 -25.32
CA MET A 1 24.02 -19.51 -25.26
C MET A 1 23.25 -19.89 -24.03
N GLU A 2 23.23 -19.03 -23.02
CA GLU A 2 22.53 -19.27 -21.77
C GLU A 2 21.18 -18.57 -21.87
N VAL A 3 20.13 -19.37 -22.08
CA VAL A 3 18.75 -18.87 -22.15
C VAL A 3 18.32 -18.61 -20.72
N ASP A 4 18.41 -17.37 -20.29
CA ASP A 4 17.89 -16.96 -19.00
C ASP A 4 16.35 -17.09 -19.07
N ARG A 5 15.84 -18.18 -18.49
CA ARG A 5 14.42 -18.51 -18.55
C ARG A 5 13.68 -17.51 -17.67
N GLN A 6 13.09 -16.48 -18.29
CA GLN A 6 12.00 -15.73 -17.67
C GLN A 6 10.92 -16.72 -17.26
N ARG A 7 10.92 -17.09 -15.97
CA ARG A 7 9.80 -17.76 -15.34
C ARG A 7 8.69 -16.71 -15.27
N THR A 8 7.82 -16.67 -16.27
CA THR A 8 6.50 -16.07 -16.14
C THR A 8 5.76 -16.90 -15.10
N ASN A 9 5.88 -16.52 -13.83
CA ASN A 9 5.09 -17.10 -12.77
C ASN A 9 3.64 -16.65 -12.96
N LEU A 10 2.87 -17.50 -13.62
CA LEU A 10 1.44 -17.37 -13.88
C LEU A 10 0.62 -18.18 -12.87
N ASP A 11 1.16 -18.49 -11.69
CA ASP A 11 0.30 -18.93 -10.59
C ASP A 11 -0.51 -17.72 -10.12
N ARG A 12 -1.77 -17.69 -10.56
CA ARG A 12 -2.80 -16.70 -10.23
C ARG A 12 -3.31 -16.87 -8.80
N PHE A 13 -2.39 -17.09 -7.88
CA PHE A 13 -2.64 -17.09 -6.45
C PHE A 13 -1.54 -16.23 -5.85
N GLU A 14 -1.92 -15.04 -5.38
CA GLU A 14 -1.01 -14.20 -4.60
C GLU A 14 -0.55 -15.03 -3.41
N LEU A 15 0.68 -15.54 -3.46
CA LEU A 15 1.24 -16.27 -2.33
C LEU A 15 1.11 -15.37 -1.10
N PHE A 16 0.36 -15.85 -0.10
CA PHE A 16 0.10 -15.21 1.20
C PHE A 16 1.35 -15.16 2.06
N PHE A 17 2.45 -14.69 1.50
CA PHE A 17 3.65 -14.47 2.26
C PHE A 17 3.42 -13.24 3.16
N PRO A 18 3.66 -13.36 4.47
CA PRO A 18 3.47 -12.25 5.40
C PRO A 18 4.37 -11.07 5.02
N GLU A 19 3.89 -9.85 5.24
CA GLU A 19 4.71 -8.64 5.17
C GLU A 19 5.84 -8.74 6.20
N LYS A 20 7.06 -8.31 5.83
CA LYS A 20 8.25 -8.42 6.71
C LYS A 20 8.87 -7.07 7.02
N ARG A 21 8.51 -6.01 6.29
CA ARG A 21 9.05 -4.67 6.50
C ARG A 21 8.41 -4.06 7.75
N GLN A 22 9.22 -3.71 8.74
CA GLN A 22 8.78 -3.15 10.03
C GLN A 22 7.83 -1.96 9.86
N PHE A 23 8.10 -1.09 8.88
CA PHE A 23 7.25 0.06 8.54
C PHE A 23 5.76 -0.29 8.40
N PHE A 24 5.44 -1.44 7.81
CA PHE A 24 4.08 -1.88 7.54
C PHE A 24 3.50 -2.78 8.63
N LEU A 25 4.35 -3.40 9.43
CA LEU A 25 3.94 -4.32 10.51
C LEU A 25 3.45 -3.56 11.74
N GLU A 26 4.04 -2.40 12.00
CA GLU A 26 3.69 -1.58 13.15
C GLU A 26 2.27 -1.01 13.00
N ASN A 27 1.42 -1.25 14.01
CA ASN A 27 -0.01 -0.93 13.99
C ASN A 27 -0.74 -1.51 12.75
N SER A 28 -0.27 -2.64 12.22
CA SER A 28 -0.84 -3.27 11.03
C SER A 28 -2.31 -3.69 11.20
N ASP A 29 -2.75 -3.98 12.42
CA ASP A 29 -4.15 -4.21 12.73
C ASP A 29 -5.02 -2.99 12.40
N LEU A 30 -4.52 -1.77 12.62
CA LEU A 30 -5.22 -0.52 12.31
C LEU A 30 -5.23 -0.24 10.80
N PHE A 31 -4.17 -0.56 10.07
CA PHE A 31 -4.08 -0.23 8.63
C PHE A 31 -4.56 -1.35 7.68
N ALA A 32 -4.58 -2.60 8.13
CA ALA A 32 -4.81 -3.76 7.26
C ALA A 32 -6.10 -4.51 7.56
N SER A 33 -6.86 -4.18 8.62
CA SER A 33 -8.05 -4.95 9.03
C SER A 33 -9.26 -4.04 9.23
N LEU A 34 -10.42 -4.43 8.68
CA LEU A 34 -11.71 -3.77 8.97
C LEU A 34 -12.29 -4.18 10.34
N GLY A 35 -11.45 -4.27 11.37
CA GLY A 35 -11.86 -4.79 12.68
C GLY A 35 -12.10 -6.31 12.72
N THR A 36 -11.76 -7.03 11.65
CA THR A 36 -11.80 -8.50 11.57
C THR A 36 -10.63 -9.00 10.72
N GLU A 37 -9.94 -10.05 11.20
CA GLU A 37 -8.73 -10.59 10.56
C GLU A 37 -8.98 -11.11 9.14
N ASN A 38 -10.25 -11.44 8.82
CA ASN A 38 -10.67 -12.00 7.55
C ASN A 38 -10.88 -10.97 6.44
N ILE A 39 -10.97 -9.67 6.78
CA ILE A 39 -11.21 -8.61 5.79
C ILE A 39 -10.03 -7.65 5.76
N ARG A 40 -9.20 -7.79 4.73
CA ARG A 40 -8.01 -6.98 4.51
C ARG A 40 -8.16 -6.08 3.28
N PRO A 41 -8.58 -4.81 3.45
CA PRO A 41 -8.83 -3.91 2.33
C PRO A 41 -7.53 -3.42 1.67
N PHE A 42 -6.39 -3.54 2.36
CA PHE A 42 -5.10 -3.07 1.91
C PHE A 42 -4.01 -4.14 2.10
N PHE A 43 -3.34 -4.50 1.00
CA PHE A 43 -2.21 -5.43 1.00
C PHE A 43 -0.91 -4.69 0.71
N SER A 44 -0.19 -4.30 1.77
CA SER A 44 1.09 -3.59 1.68
C SER A 44 2.13 -4.30 0.82
N ARG A 45 2.07 -5.64 0.76
CA ARG A 45 3.00 -6.46 0.00
C ARG A 45 3.04 -6.09 -1.48
N ARG A 46 1.92 -5.63 -2.04
CA ARG A 46 1.84 -5.20 -3.45
C ARG A 46 2.65 -3.91 -3.71
N ILE A 47 2.94 -3.12 -2.68
CA ILE A 47 3.69 -1.88 -2.79
C ILE A 47 5.19 -2.17 -2.74
N GLY A 48 5.88 -1.87 -3.83
CA GLY A 48 7.32 -2.10 -3.94
C GLY A 48 7.71 -3.36 -4.72
N LEU A 49 6.74 -4.20 -5.12
CA LEU A 49 6.99 -5.47 -5.81
C LEU A 49 7.45 -5.26 -7.26
N SER A 50 6.73 -4.42 -8.01
CA SER A 50 7.01 -4.15 -9.43
C SER A 50 7.97 -2.97 -9.63
N ASN A 51 7.98 -2.03 -8.70
CA ASN A 51 8.75 -0.80 -8.76
C ASN A 51 9.27 -0.42 -7.36
N PRO A 52 10.46 0.23 -7.24
CA PRO A 52 11.07 0.49 -5.95
C PRO A 52 10.26 1.48 -5.12
N VAL A 53 10.20 1.28 -3.80
CA VAL A 53 9.71 2.28 -2.86
C VAL A 53 10.77 3.36 -2.70
N GLN A 54 10.40 4.62 -2.97
CA GLN A 54 11.31 5.76 -2.85
C GLN A 54 11.22 6.41 -1.48
N ALA A 55 10.00 6.58 -0.98
CA ALA A 55 9.74 7.21 0.31
C ALA A 55 8.42 6.69 0.89
N GLY A 56 8.28 6.82 2.20
CA GLY A 56 7.03 6.53 2.88
C GLY A 56 7.00 7.16 4.26
N ALA A 57 5.82 7.63 4.64
CA ALA A 57 5.53 8.15 5.96
C ALA A 57 4.30 7.46 6.52
N ARG A 58 4.34 7.20 7.83
CA ARG A 58 3.20 6.66 8.57
C ARG A 58 3.09 7.39 9.88
N LEU A 59 1.86 7.74 10.24
CA LEU A 59 1.50 8.30 11.52
C LEU A 59 0.30 7.52 12.05
N SER A 60 0.38 7.08 13.30
CA SER A 60 -0.74 6.44 13.97
C SER A 60 -0.75 6.78 15.43
N GLY A 61 -1.93 6.84 16.03
CA GLY A 61 -2.09 7.18 17.43
C GLY A 61 -3.48 6.92 17.96
N GLN A 62 -3.61 7.15 19.26
CA GLN A 62 -4.87 7.10 19.99
C GLN A 62 -5.25 8.52 20.42
N LEU A 63 -6.52 8.89 20.23
CA LEU A 63 -7.07 10.15 20.70
C LEU A 63 -8.10 9.87 21.79
N GLY A 64 -7.70 10.09 23.05
CA GLY A 64 -8.47 9.63 24.21
C GLY A 64 -8.55 8.10 24.27
N GLU A 65 -9.60 7.58 24.91
CA GLU A 65 -9.73 6.15 25.22
C GLU A 65 -10.45 5.34 24.15
N ASN A 66 -11.10 5.99 23.19
CA ASN A 66 -12.01 5.32 22.24
C ASN A 66 -11.68 5.52 20.77
N TRP A 67 -10.72 6.38 20.42
CA TRP A 67 -10.39 6.66 19.03
C TRP A 67 -8.99 6.19 18.67
N ARG A 68 -8.86 5.50 17.55
CA ARG A 68 -7.57 5.22 16.90
C ARG A 68 -7.58 5.84 15.51
N ILE A 69 -6.50 6.52 15.16
CA ILE A 69 -6.37 7.21 13.88
C ILE A 69 -5.04 6.80 13.25
N GLY A 70 -5.05 6.59 11.94
CA GLY A 70 -3.87 6.26 11.17
C GLY A 70 -3.87 6.96 9.82
N LEU A 71 -2.71 7.46 9.42
CA LEU A 71 -2.42 8.00 8.10
C LEU A 71 -1.13 7.37 7.59
N MET A 72 -1.12 6.95 6.34
CA MET A 72 0.05 6.39 5.68
C MET A 72 0.10 6.88 4.24
N ASN A 73 1.29 7.29 3.80
CA ASN A 73 1.55 7.65 2.41
C ASN A 73 2.85 7.00 1.96
N ILE A 74 2.84 6.37 0.79
CA ILE A 74 4.01 5.69 0.24
C ILE A 74 4.16 6.06 -1.23
N GLN A 75 5.36 6.51 -1.58
CA GLN A 75 5.74 6.84 -2.94
C GLN A 75 6.61 5.74 -3.53
N THR A 76 6.23 5.31 -4.73
CA THR A 76 7.00 4.37 -5.54
C THR A 76 7.57 5.06 -6.76
N GLY A 77 8.76 4.65 -7.19
CA GLY A 77 9.42 5.17 -8.39
C GLY A 77 8.95 4.49 -9.67
N THR A 78 9.45 4.93 -10.82
CA THR A 78 9.26 4.24 -12.09
C THR A 78 10.34 3.17 -12.27
N LYS A 79 9.97 1.99 -12.77
CA LYS A 79 10.92 0.94 -13.15
C LYS A 79 10.36 0.13 -14.31
N ASN A 80 11.13 0.01 -15.39
CA ASN A 80 10.70 -0.63 -16.65
C ASN A 80 9.36 -0.04 -17.11
N ASP A 81 8.33 -0.88 -17.29
CA ASP A 81 6.97 -0.50 -17.70
C ASP A 81 6.03 -0.14 -16.53
N THR A 82 6.53 -0.18 -15.28
CA THR A 82 5.73 0.17 -14.09
C THR A 82 5.92 1.64 -13.74
N ARG A 83 4.84 2.42 -13.84
CA ARG A 83 4.80 3.84 -13.49
C ARG A 83 4.92 4.08 -11.98
N ALA A 84 5.54 5.20 -11.60
CA ALA A 84 5.51 5.72 -10.24
C ALA A 84 4.07 5.96 -9.76
N ALA A 85 3.82 5.66 -8.50
CA ALA A 85 2.53 5.88 -7.85
C ALA A 85 2.67 6.23 -6.38
N ASN A 86 1.73 7.04 -5.90
CA ASN A 86 1.50 7.34 -4.50
C ASN A 86 0.33 6.50 -3.97
N PHE A 87 0.55 5.86 -2.84
CA PHE A 87 -0.44 5.07 -2.11
C PHE A 87 -0.76 5.77 -0.81
N GLY A 88 -2.00 6.25 -0.67
CA GLY A 88 -2.52 6.87 0.55
C GLY A 88 -3.47 5.93 1.27
N VAL A 89 -3.34 5.85 2.60
CA VAL A 89 -4.29 5.15 3.48
C VAL A 89 -4.63 6.08 4.63
N ALA A 90 -5.91 6.27 4.89
CA ALA A 90 -6.42 6.92 6.08
C ALA A 90 -7.41 5.99 6.77
N VAL A 91 -7.30 5.91 8.09
CA VAL A 91 -8.15 5.06 8.92
C VAL A 91 -8.55 5.78 10.19
N ILE A 92 -9.82 5.65 10.54
CA ILE A 92 -10.37 6.10 11.81
C ILE A 92 -11.19 4.95 12.39
N GLN A 93 -10.88 4.57 13.62
CA GLN A 93 -11.61 3.58 14.38
C GLN A 93 -12.17 4.20 15.65
N ARG A 94 -13.43 3.89 15.96
CA ARG A 94 -14.08 4.26 17.22
C ARG A 94 -14.57 3.01 17.95
N GLN A 95 -14.21 2.87 19.21
CA GLN A 95 -14.82 1.92 20.13
C GLN A 95 -16.18 2.46 20.60
N ILE A 96 -17.23 1.67 20.48
CA ILE A 96 -18.61 2.08 20.83
C ILE A 96 -19.12 1.33 22.06
N PHE A 97 -18.71 0.07 22.23
CA PHE A 97 -19.02 -0.76 23.39
C PHE A 97 -17.75 -1.44 23.90
N SER A 98 -17.84 -2.25 24.95
CA SER A 98 -16.68 -2.92 25.56
C SER A 98 -15.91 -3.85 24.61
N ARG A 99 -16.52 -4.27 23.48
CA ARG A 99 -15.91 -5.18 22.49
C ARG A 99 -16.22 -4.83 21.04
N SER A 100 -16.89 -3.71 20.78
CA SER A 100 -17.37 -3.36 19.44
C SER A 100 -16.68 -2.11 18.92
N ASN A 101 -16.19 -2.19 17.69
CA ASN A 101 -15.52 -1.10 17.00
C ASN A 101 -16.23 -0.81 15.68
N ILE A 102 -16.32 0.47 15.31
CA ILE A 102 -16.62 0.88 13.94
C ILE A 102 -15.34 1.46 13.36
N THR A 103 -14.99 1.00 12.15
CA THR A 103 -13.81 1.48 11.45
C THR A 103 -14.17 1.99 10.07
N ALA A 104 -13.67 3.19 9.75
CA ALA A 104 -13.74 3.79 8.44
C ALA A 104 -12.35 3.80 7.81
N PHE A 105 -12.29 3.44 6.52
CA PHE A 105 -11.06 3.41 5.74
C PHE A 105 -11.21 4.21 4.47
N MET A 106 -10.14 4.87 4.08
CA MET A 106 -9.96 5.47 2.78
C MET A 106 -8.62 5.02 2.22
N ILE A 107 -8.65 4.48 1.01
CA ILE A 107 -7.46 4.03 0.29
C ILE A 107 -7.44 4.75 -1.05
N ASN A 108 -6.31 5.37 -1.37
CA ASN A 108 -6.10 6.06 -2.63
C ASN A 108 -4.82 5.54 -3.29
N LYS A 109 -4.88 5.35 -4.62
CA LYS A 109 -3.71 5.13 -5.46
C LYS A 109 -3.73 6.17 -6.56
N GLN A 110 -2.69 6.98 -6.63
CA GLN A 110 -2.52 7.99 -7.67
C GLN A 110 -1.25 7.69 -8.46
N ILE A 111 -1.35 7.66 -9.79
CA ILE A 111 -0.18 7.54 -10.66
C ILE A 111 0.47 8.93 -10.74
N THR A 112 1.77 9.00 -10.47
CA THR A 112 2.50 10.27 -10.30
C THR A 112 3.42 10.59 -11.48
N SER A 113 3.74 9.61 -12.34
CA SER A 113 4.54 9.84 -13.54
C SER A 113 3.73 9.68 -14.83
N PRO A 114 3.95 10.57 -15.83
CA PRO A 114 3.52 10.33 -17.21
C PRO A 114 4.21 9.08 -17.77
N MET A 115 3.70 8.53 -18.88
CA MET A 115 4.40 7.42 -19.55
C MET A 115 5.81 7.88 -19.94
N ALA A 116 6.82 7.08 -19.61
CA ALA A 116 8.12 7.22 -20.23
C ALA A 116 7.94 6.90 -21.73
N GLY A 117 7.74 7.94 -22.54
CA GLY A 117 7.35 7.83 -23.94
C GLY A 117 6.64 9.05 -24.53
N GLU A 118 6.29 10.06 -23.72
CA GLU A 118 5.73 11.34 -24.23
C GLU A 118 6.78 12.45 -24.29
N ASP A 119 7.95 12.11 -24.84
CA ASP A 119 8.92 13.08 -25.36
C ASP A 119 8.91 12.99 -26.88
N ILE A 120 7.83 13.43 -27.54
CA ILE A 120 7.87 13.72 -28.98
C ILE A 120 7.13 15.03 -29.25
N SER A 121 7.93 16.00 -29.71
CA SER A 121 7.58 17.22 -30.45
C SER A 121 6.67 18.24 -29.76
N ASP A 122 7.29 19.19 -29.06
CA ASP A 122 6.92 20.58 -29.31
C ASP A 122 8.20 21.41 -29.50
N SER A 123 8.64 21.46 -30.76
CA SER A 123 9.60 22.45 -31.26
C SER A 123 8.83 23.25 -32.30
N GLY A 124 8.35 24.42 -31.88
CA GLY A 124 7.87 25.50 -32.73
C GLY A 124 8.79 26.70 -32.62
#